data_AF-A0A816HUX9-F1
#
_entry.id   AF-A0A816HUX9-F1
#
_cell.length_a   1.000
_cell.length_b   1.000
_cell.length_c   1.000
_cell.angle_alpha   90.00
_cell.angle_beta   90.00
_cell.angle_gamma   90.00
#
_symmetry.space_group_name_H-M   'P 1'
#
loop_
_entity.id
_entity.type
_entity.pdbx_description
1 polymer ?
#
loop_
_entity_poly.entity_id
_entity_poly.type
_entity_poly.pdbx_seq_one_letter_code
_entity_poly.pdbx_strand_id
1 'polypeptide(L)'
;PKLAKTFREIIGKGRDGFYKGYVAQSIVDLIQSKGGEMTLEDLEEHETTIVEPICFLYQRENLPSVRIWECPPNGQGLVALLSLGILQELQKQKKISLLEQYEHNSAEYLHILIESLRLAFADGRYFIHDPTFQQIPIENLLSESYLSKRTEHFQTTSINQNLKHGKPVNSSD
;
A
#
# COMPACT_ATOMS: atom_id res chain seq x y z
N PRO A 1 36.45 -11.59 -4.40
CA PRO A 1 35.11 -11.79 -3.78
C PRO A 1 34.03 -12.05 -4.84
N LYS A 2 33.06 -12.95 -4.57
CA LYS A 2 32.05 -13.41 -5.56
C LYS A 2 31.10 -12.29 -6.03
N LEU A 3 30.58 -11.48 -5.12
CA LEU A 3 29.70 -10.34 -5.45
C LEU A 3 30.37 -9.30 -6.37
N ALA A 4 31.68 -9.06 -6.18
CA ALA A 4 32.44 -8.18 -7.05
C ALA A 4 32.50 -8.68 -8.51
N LYS A 5 32.48 -10.00 -8.74
CA LYS A 5 32.41 -10.58 -10.09
C LYS A 5 31.04 -10.30 -10.72
N THR A 6 29.96 -10.43 -9.97
CA THR A 6 28.59 -10.09 -10.40
C THR A 6 28.50 -8.62 -10.78
N PHE A 7 29.00 -7.69 -9.95
CA PHE A 7 28.97 -6.27 -10.30
C PHE A 7 29.79 -5.94 -11.56
N ARG A 8 30.92 -6.62 -11.81
CA ARG A 8 31.66 -6.45 -13.06
C ARG A 8 30.88 -6.90 -14.29
N GLU A 9 30.08 -7.97 -14.19
CA GLU A 9 29.19 -8.37 -15.28
C GLU A 9 28.11 -7.33 -15.56
N ILE A 10 27.46 -6.82 -14.52
CA ILE A 10 26.43 -5.78 -14.67
C ILE A 10 27.04 -4.51 -15.28
N ILE A 11 28.25 -4.12 -14.86
CA ILE A 11 28.96 -2.99 -15.45
C ILE A 11 29.25 -3.25 -16.95
N GLY A 12 29.67 -4.47 -17.30
CA GLY A 12 30.04 -4.81 -18.67
C GLY A 12 28.86 -5.04 -19.62
N LYS A 13 27.71 -5.52 -19.11
CA LYS A 13 26.57 -5.99 -19.91
C LYS A 13 25.23 -5.34 -19.56
N GLY A 14 25.22 -4.39 -18.63
CA GLY A 14 23.99 -3.77 -18.13
C GLY A 14 23.04 -4.79 -17.50
N ARG A 15 21.75 -4.67 -17.82
CA ARG A 15 20.66 -5.57 -17.37
C ARG A 15 20.99 -7.05 -17.66
N ASP A 16 21.49 -7.33 -18.86
CA ASP A 16 21.79 -8.70 -19.30
C ASP A 16 22.91 -9.36 -18.48
N GLY A 17 23.76 -8.56 -17.81
CA GLY A 17 24.76 -9.08 -16.87
C GLY A 17 24.17 -9.70 -15.61
N PHE A 18 22.89 -9.43 -15.30
CA PHE A 18 22.16 -10.01 -14.17
C PHE A 18 21.07 -11.00 -14.62
N TYR A 19 20.25 -10.59 -15.59
CA TYR A 19 19.06 -11.33 -16.04
C TYR A 19 19.35 -12.39 -17.10
N LYS A 20 20.60 -12.45 -17.61
CA LYS A 20 21.05 -13.49 -18.55
C LYS A 20 22.43 -14.03 -18.13
N GLY A 21 22.87 -15.09 -18.80
CA GLY A 21 24.20 -15.66 -18.62
C GLY A 21 24.42 -16.31 -17.24
N TYR A 22 25.67 -16.31 -16.76
CA TYR A 22 26.03 -17.12 -15.58
C TYR A 22 25.36 -16.66 -14.29
N VAL A 23 25.04 -15.36 -14.15
CA VAL A 23 24.38 -14.83 -12.94
C VAL A 23 22.94 -15.37 -12.88
N ALA A 24 22.19 -15.24 -13.97
CA ALA A 24 20.84 -15.82 -14.10
C ALA A 24 20.85 -17.34 -13.89
N GLN A 25 21.77 -18.06 -14.55
CA GLN A 25 21.91 -19.51 -14.36
C GLN A 25 22.18 -19.88 -12.89
N SER A 26 23.06 -19.14 -12.22
CA SER A 26 23.37 -19.40 -10.80
C SER A 26 22.16 -19.19 -9.88
N ILE A 27 21.27 -18.24 -10.22
CA ILE A 27 20.02 -17.99 -9.50
C ILE A 27 19.06 -19.15 -9.71
N VAL A 28 18.82 -19.52 -10.98
CA VAL A 28 17.92 -20.62 -11.37
C VAL A 28 18.37 -21.95 -10.75
N ASP A 29 19.65 -22.31 -10.90
CA ASP A 29 20.23 -23.54 -10.33
C ASP A 29 20.01 -23.60 -8.81
N LEU A 30 20.22 -22.48 -8.12
CA LEU A 30 20.01 -22.41 -6.68
C LEU A 30 18.54 -22.60 -6.31
N ILE A 31 17.63 -21.89 -6.98
CA ILE A 31 16.19 -21.97 -6.71
C ILE A 31 15.66 -23.38 -6.98
N GLN A 32 16.01 -23.96 -8.13
CA GLN A 32 15.62 -25.33 -8.49
C GLN A 32 16.22 -26.37 -7.57
N SER A 33 17.48 -26.19 -7.10
CA SER A 33 18.07 -27.07 -6.08
C SER A 33 17.32 -27.08 -4.74
N LYS A 34 16.45 -26.09 -4.52
CA LYS A 34 15.56 -25.97 -3.34
C LYS A 34 14.10 -26.31 -3.65
N GLY A 35 13.81 -26.81 -4.86
CA GLY A 35 12.46 -27.18 -5.29
C GLY A 35 11.60 -26.01 -5.77
N GLY A 36 12.20 -24.88 -6.15
CA GLY A 36 11.48 -23.81 -6.85
C GLY A 36 11.44 -24.01 -8.36
N GLU A 37 10.51 -23.33 -9.03
CA GLU A 37 10.17 -23.54 -10.45
C GLU A 37 10.68 -22.44 -11.39
N MET A 38 11.44 -21.47 -10.87
CA MET A 38 11.95 -20.35 -11.69
C MET A 38 12.84 -20.87 -12.82
N THR A 39 12.65 -20.33 -14.01
CA THR A 39 13.36 -20.64 -15.25
C THR A 39 14.29 -19.49 -15.67
N LEU A 40 15.12 -19.72 -16.68
CA LEU A 40 15.93 -18.64 -17.27
C LEU A 40 15.04 -17.65 -18.03
N GLU A 41 14.01 -18.17 -18.68
CA GLU A 41 13.01 -17.43 -19.43
C GLU A 41 12.30 -16.42 -18.51
N ASP A 42 11.93 -16.83 -17.28
CA ASP A 42 11.34 -15.92 -16.28
C ASP A 42 12.23 -14.70 -15.98
N LEU A 43 13.55 -14.91 -15.90
CA LEU A 43 14.50 -13.81 -15.68
C LEU A 43 14.69 -12.96 -16.95
N GLU A 44 14.73 -13.59 -18.11
CA GLU A 44 14.90 -12.89 -19.39
C GLU A 44 13.70 -12.00 -19.73
N GLU A 45 12.48 -12.47 -19.44
CA GLU A 45 11.22 -11.77 -19.68
C GLU A 45 10.89 -10.72 -18.59
N HIS A 46 11.63 -10.69 -17.48
CA HIS A 46 11.36 -9.75 -16.39
C HIS A 46 11.56 -8.29 -16.81
N GLU A 47 10.51 -7.47 -16.70
CA GLU A 47 10.56 -6.03 -16.96
C GLU A 47 10.15 -5.21 -15.75
N THR A 48 10.75 -4.01 -15.62
CA THR A 48 10.35 -3.03 -14.62
C THR A 48 9.21 -2.18 -15.16
N THR A 49 8.10 -2.12 -14.42
CA THR A 49 6.95 -1.27 -14.78
C THR A 49 7.15 0.18 -14.33
N ILE A 50 6.89 1.14 -15.21
CA ILE A 50 6.73 2.56 -14.85
C ILE A 50 5.25 2.78 -14.53
N VAL A 51 4.97 3.36 -13.36
CA VAL A 51 3.61 3.51 -12.84
C VAL A 51 3.31 4.98 -12.51
N GLU A 52 2.05 5.37 -12.68
CA GLU A 52 1.55 6.66 -12.19
C GLU A 52 1.27 6.55 -10.68
N PRO A 53 1.84 7.44 -9.83
CA PRO A 53 1.60 7.38 -8.40
C PRO A 53 0.16 7.79 -8.06
N ILE A 54 -0.39 7.15 -7.03
CA ILE A 54 -1.67 7.56 -6.45
C ILE A 54 -1.44 8.66 -5.42
N CYS A 55 -2.46 9.49 -5.19
CA CYS A 55 -2.34 10.55 -4.20
C CYS A 55 -3.63 10.83 -3.43
N PHE A 56 -3.45 11.44 -2.27
CA PHE A 56 -4.53 11.98 -1.45
C PHE A 56 -4.18 13.40 -1.01
N LEU A 57 -5.16 14.31 -1.06
CA LEU A 57 -5.00 15.68 -0.57
C LEU A 57 -5.47 15.76 0.89
N TYR A 58 -4.52 15.74 1.82
CA TYR A 58 -4.79 15.83 3.24
C TYR A 58 -4.99 17.29 3.65
N GLN A 59 -6.18 17.59 4.15
CA GLN A 59 -6.59 18.89 4.65
C GLN A 59 -6.21 19.01 6.12
N ARG A 60 -5.60 20.15 6.48
CA ARG A 60 -5.16 20.43 7.85
C ARG A 60 -5.86 21.68 8.35
N GLU A 61 -6.30 21.66 9.60
CA GLU A 61 -6.94 22.84 10.19
C GLU A 61 -5.89 23.94 10.38
N ASN A 62 -6.18 25.14 9.89
CA ASN A 62 -5.31 26.33 9.98
C ASN A 62 -3.90 26.17 9.36
N LEU A 63 -3.69 25.14 8.52
CA LEU A 63 -2.45 24.92 7.79
C LEU A 63 -2.75 24.63 6.31
N PRO A 64 -1.79 24.89 5.38
CA PRO A 64 -1.97 24.50 3.99
C PRO A 64 -2.19 22.99 3.84
N SER A 65 -3.09 22.60 2.95
CA SER A 65 -3.27 21.19 2.57
C SER A 65 -1.99 20.62 1.98
N VAL A 66 -1.76 19.32 2.19
CA VAL A 66 -0.59 18.60 1.68
C VAL A 66 -1.05 17.48 0.77
N ARG A 67 -0.40 17.31 -0.38
CA ARG A 67 -0.62 16.16 -1.26
C ARG A 67 0.38 15.07 -0.91
N ILE A 68 -0.12 13.90 -0.53
CA ILE A 68 0.67 12.71 -0.23
C ILE A 68 0.63 11.81 -1.44
N TRP A 69 1.79 11.37 -1.89
CA TRP A 69 1.97 10.49 -3.04
C TRP A 69 2.47 9.13 -2.59
N GLU A 70 1.91 8.07 -3.17
CA GLU A 70 2.24 6.70 -2.84
C GLU A 70 2.32 5.85 -4.10
N CYS A 71 3.05 4.74 -4.03
CA CYS A 71 3.03 3.74 -5.11
C CYS A 71 1.62 3.16 -5.24
N PRO A 72 1.10 2.97 -6.47
CA PRO A 72 -0.17 2.32 -6.68
C PRO A 72 -0.10 0.83 -6.30
N PRO A 73 -1.25 0.14 -6.23
CA PRO A 73 -1.28 -1.32 -6.26
C PRO A 73 -0.43 -1.89 -7.41
N ASN A 74 0.24 -3.02 -7.24
CA ASN A 74 0.18 -3.96 -6.12
C ASN A 74 0.95 -3.54 -4.85
N GLY A 75 1.52 -2.33 -4.80
CA GLY A 75 2.09 -1.75 -3.59
C GLY A 75 1.04 -1.49 -2.50
N GLN A 76 1.48 -1.42 -1.24
CA GLN A 76 0.61 -1.23 -0.07
C GLN A 76 0.36 0.25 0.30
N GLY A 77 0.86 1.20 -0.51
CA GLY A 77 0.75 2.64 -0.24
C GLY A 77 -0.68 3.17 -0.15
N LEU A 78 -1.64 2.50 -0.81
CA LEU A 78 -3.06 2.81 -0.70
C LEU A 78 -3.58 2.74 0.75
N VAL A 79 -3.03 1.85 1.60
CA VAL A 79 -3.40 1.76 3.02
C VAL A 79 -3.02 3.04 3.78
N ALA A 80 -1.88 3.65 3.47
CA ALA A 80 -1.48 4.91 4.08
C ALA A 80 -2.45 6.04 3.70
N LEU A 81 -2.80 6.14 2.42
CA LEU A 81 -3.75 7.15 1.94
C LEU A 81 -5.15 6.97 2.54
N LEU A 82 -5.65 5.74 2.59
CA LEU A 82 -6.93 5.41 3.23
C LEU A 82 -6.93 5.78 4.72
N SER A 83 -5.85 5.46 5.44
CA SER A 83 -5.72 5.76 6.88
C SER A 83 -5.78 7.27 7.14
N LEU A 84 -5.06 8.06 6.33
CA LEU A 84 -5.09 9.51 6.41
C LEU A 84 -6.47 10.09 6.08
N GLY A 85 -7.14 9.53 5.06
CA GLY A 85 -8.49 9.92 4.70
C GLY A 85 -9.52 9.63 5.79
N ILE A 86 -9.44 8.45 6.41
CA ILE A 86 -10.29 8.08 7.56
C ILE A 86 -10.03 9.01 8.74
N LEU A 87 -8.76 9.26 9.08
CA LEU A 87 -8.40 10.18 10.15
C LEU A 87 -8.93 11.59 9.90
N GLN A 88 -8.79 12.11 8.67
CA GLN A 88 -9.31 13.41 8.28
C GLN A 88 -10.83 13.49 8.49
N GLU A 89 -11.57 12.46 8.06
CA GLU A 89 -13.02 12.41 8.21
C GLU A 89 -13.46 12.28 9.67
N LEU A 90 -12.72 11.53 10.50
CA LEU A 90 -12.96 11.46 11.95
C LEU A 90 -12.87 12.85 12.62
N GLN A 91 -11.83 13.62 12.28
CA GLN A 91 -11.65 14.99 12.77
C GLN A 91 -12.75 15.92 12.25
N LYS A 92 -13.04 15.87 10.95
CA LYS A 92 -14.05 16.71 10.29
C LYS A 92 -15.45 16.47 10.84
N GLN A 93 -15.80 15.22 11.15
CA GLN A 93 -17.07 14.84 11.76
C GLN A 93 -17.10 15.07 13.28
N LYS A 94 -16.02 15.60 13.87
CA LYS A 94 -15.87 15.84 15.31
C LYS A 94 -16.07 14.58 16.17
N LYS A 95 -15.78 13.40 15.60
CA LYS A 95 -15.74 12.13 16.34
C LYS A 95 -14.53 12.04 17.27
N ILE A 96 -13.48 12.77 16.90
CA ILE A 96 -12.25 12.98 17.69
C ILE A 96 -11.85 14.46 17.57
N SER A 97 -11.10 14.96 18.55
CA SER A 97 -10.31 16.20 18.39
C SER A 97 -9.22 16.04 17.34
N LEU A 98 -8.58 17.15 16.96
CA LEU A 98 -7.38 17.11 16.12
C LEU A 98 -6.33 16.21 16.75
N LEU A 99 -5.68 15.35 15.94
CA LEU A 99 -4.75 14.35 16.42
C LEU A 99 -3.57 14.99 17.19
N GLU A 100 -3.15 16.20 16.81
CA GLU A 100 -2.07 16.93 17.48
C GLU A 100 -2.42 17.41 18.89
N GLN A 101 -3.69 17.38 19.29
CA GLN A 101 -4.13 17.75 20.64
C GLN A 101 -3.99 16.60 21.64
N TYR A 102 -3.82 15.36 21.17
CA TYR A 102 -3.55 14.23 22.03
C TYR A 102 -2.05 14.16 22.33
N GLU A 103 -1.70 13.73 23.55
CA GLU A 103 -0.31 13.45 23.89
C GLU A 103 0.22 12.33 22.96
N HIS A 104 1.38 12.58 22.35
CA HIS A 104 2.00 11.62 21.45
C HIS A 104 2.23 10.27 22.16
N ASN A 105 1.81 9.18 21.52
CA ASN A 105 1.85 7.82 22.07
C ASN A 105 1.02 7.56 23.35
N SER A 106 0.12 8.47 23.72
CA SER A 106 -0.94 8.15 24.68
C SER A 106 -1.83 7.01 24.16
N ALA A 107 -2.58 6.37 25.08
CA ALA A 107 -3.48 5.28 24.71
C ALA A 107 -4.53 5.73 23.69
N GLU A 108 -5.08 6.92 23.86
CA GLU A 108 -6.08 7.53 22.98
C GLU A 108 -5.49 7.83 21.60
N TYR A 109 -4.29 8.42 21.55
CA TYR A 109 -3.56 8.69 20.31
C TYR A 109 -3.32 7.40 19.52
N LEU A 110 -2.79 6.37 20.19
CA LEU A 110 -2.51 5.08 19.55
C LEU A 110 -3.79 4.38 19.12
N HIS A 111 -4.84 4.42 19.93
CA HIS A 111 -6.14 3.83 19.60
C HIS A 111 -6.71 4.42 18.30
N ILE A 112 -6.68 5.76 18.15
CA ILE A 112 -7.14 6.44 16.93
C ILE A 112 -6.37 5.97 15.70
N LEU A 113 -5.03 5.93 15.80
CA LEU A 113 -4.18 5.50 14.69
C LEU A 113 -4.38 4.02 14.35
N ILE A 114 -4.43 3.16 15.36
CA ILE A 114 -4.60 1.72 15.20
C ILE A 114 -5.95 1.42 14.55
N GLU A 115 -7.05 1.98 15.03
CA GLU A 115 -8.36 1.71 14.42
C GLU A 115 -8.47 2.26 12.99
N SER A 116 -7.89 3.44 12.71
CA SER A 116 -7.84 3.99 11.35
C SER A 116 -7.06 3.09 10.40
N LEU A 117 -5.89 2.60 10.84
CA LEU A 117 -5.09 1.62 10.11
C LEU A 117 -5.83 0.30 9.93
N ARG A 118 -6.50 -0.22 10.97
CA ARG A 118 -7.26 -1.47 10.87
C ARG A 118 -8.36 -1.39 9.82
N LEU A 119 -9.07 -0.27 9.74
CA LEU A 119 -10.06 0.00 8.70
C LEU A 119 -9.43 0.02 7.31
N ALA A 120 -8.34 0.76 7.14
CA ALA A 120 -7.61 0.85 5.88
C ALA A 120 -7.01 -0.50 5.46
N PHE A 121 -6.47 -1.30 6.38
CA PHE A 121 -5.93 -2.63 6.11
C PHE A 121 -7.00 -3.64 5.73
N ALA A 122 -8.22 -3.53 6.24
CA ALA A 122 -9.29 -4.42 5.81
C ALA A 122 -9.67 -4.16 4.35
N ASP A 123 -9.72 -2.90 3.93
CA ASP A 123 -9.93 -2.54 2.53
C ASP A 123 -8.70 -2.93 1.69
N GLY A 124 -7.49 -2.61 2.15
CA GLY A 124 -6.24 -2.94 1.48
C GLY A 124 -6.10 -4.45 1.22
N ARG A 125 -6.38 -5.30 2.21
CA ARG A 125 -6.34 -6.76 2.06
C ARG A 125 -7.33 -7.29 1.03
N TYR A 126 -8.43 -6.59 0.80
CA TYR A 126 -9.47 -7.02 -0.14
C TYR A 126 -9.22 -6.47 -1.55
N PHE A 127 -8.81 -5.21 -1.67
CA PHE A 127 -8.73 -4.50 -2.95
C PHE A 127 -7.31 -4.37 -3.52
N ILE A 128 -6.25 -4.54 -2.73
CA ILE A 128 -4.88 -4.43 -3.27
C ILE A 128 -4.50 -5.78 -3.90
N HIS A 129 -4.42 -5.77 -5.22
CA HIS A 129 -3.93 -6.87 -6.04
C HIS A 129 -3.16 -6.30 -7.25
N ASP A 130 -2.67 -7.19 -8.10
CA ASP A 130 -2.06 -6.79 -9.36
C ASP A 130 -3.12 -6.17 -10.29
N PRO A 131 -2.95 -4.90 -10.73
CA PRO A 131 -3.93 -4.22 -11.57
C PRO A 131 -4.02 -4.78 -12.98
N THR A 132 -3.05 -5.60 -13.42
CA THR A 132 -3.09 -6.27 -14.73
C THR A 132 -4.14 -7.39 -14.80
N PHE A 133 -4.55 -7.92 -13.64
CA PHE A 133 -5.55 -8.99 -13.55
C PHE A 133 -6.97 -8.49 -13.25
N GLN A 134 -7.09 -7.39 -12.49
CA GLN A 134 -8.37 -6.79 -12.16
C GLN A 134 -8.18 -5.30 -11.86
N GLN A 135 -9.14 -4.46 -12.25
CA GLN A 135 -9.08 -3.03 -11.96
C GLN A 135 -9.51 -2.73 -10.52
N ILE A 136 -8.78 -1.82 -9.88
CA ILE A 136 -9.02 -1.39 -8.49
C ILE A 136 -9.72 -0.04 -8.50
N PRO A 137 -10.83 0.14 -7.77
CA PRO A 137 -11.61 1.39 -7.77
C PRO A 137 -10.96 2.45 -6.83
N ILE A 138 -9.73 2.86 -7.15
CA ILE A 138 -8.90 3.74 -6.30
C ILE A 138 -9.59 5.07 -6.00
N GLU A 139 -10.19 5.72 -7.02
CA GLU A 139 -10.88 7.00 -6.85
C GLU A 139 -12.07 6.87 -5.89
N ASN A 140 -12.82 5.78 -5.98
CA ASN A 140 -13.94 5.53 -5.07
C ASN A 140 -13.45 5.24 -3.66
N LEU A 141 -12.38 4.46 -3.51
CA LEU A 141 -11.75 4.15 -2.22
C LEU A 141 -11.20 5.40 -1.52
N LEU A 142 -10.70 6.38 -2.28
CA LEU A 142 -10.18 7.65 -1.74
C LEU A 142 -11.20 8.78 -1.74
N SER A 143 -12.45 8.50 -2.12
CA SER A 143 -13.52 9.51 -2.12
C SER A 143 -13.93 9.89 -0.70
N GLU A 144 -14.23 11.17 -0.50
CA GLU A 144 -14.72 11.68 0.79
C GLU A 144 -15.94 10.91 1.30
N SER A 145 -16.89 10.59 0.40
CA SER A 145 -18.12 9.89 0.75
C SER A 145 -17.85 8.46 1.23
N TYR A 146 -16.88 7.76 0.64
CA TYR A 146 -16.50 6.43 1.09
C TYR A 146 -15.75 6.48 2.42
N LEU A 147 -14.72 7.32 2.52
CA LEU A 147 -13.92 7.48 3.74
C LEU A 147 -14.81 7.87 4.93
N SER A 148 -15.76 8.78 4.71
CA SER A 148 -16.77 9.17 5.69
C SER A 148 -17.58 7.98 6.20
N LYS A 149 -18.07 7.11 5.31
CA LYS A 149 -18.77 5.86 5.70
C LYS A 149 -17.87 4.92 6.51
N ARG A 150 -16.58 4.81 6.18
CA ARG A 150 -15.66 3.95 6.94
C ARG A 150 -15.54 4.38 8.41
N THR A 151 -15.64 5.67 8.69
CA THR A 151 -15.62 6.19 10.08
C THR A 151 -16.80 5.73 10.94
N GLU A 152 -17.89 5.19 10.36
CA GLU A 152 -19.01 4.63 11.13
C GLU A 152 -18.61 3.38 11.91
N HIS A 153 -17.52 2.72 11.49
CA HIS A 153 -16.98 1.54 12.15
C HIS A 153 -15.94 1.85 13.23
N PHE A 154 -15.61 3.12 13.44
CA PHE A 154 -14.71 3.58 14.50
C PHE A 154 -15.47 3.72 15.82
N GLN A 155 -14.86 3.26 16.91
CA GLN A 155 -15.37 3.42 18.27
C GLN A 155 -14.30 4.09 19.11
N THR A 156 -14.63 5.13 19.87
CA THR A 156 -13.61 5.94 20.58
C THR A 156 -12.98 5.22 21.77
N THR A 157 -13.70 4.31 22.42
CA THR A 157 -13.29 3.69 23.70
C THR A 157 -13.12 2.17 23.62
N SER A 158 -13.32 1.57 22.45
CA SER A 158 -13.25 0.12 22.25
C SER A 158 -12.82 -0.22 20.84
N ILE A 159 -12.34 -1.44 20.66
CA ILE A 159 -12.02 -1.98 19.33
C ILE A 159 -13.28 -2.47 18.62
N ASN A 160 -13.36 -2.24 17.31
CA ASN A 160 -14.34 -2.96 16.50
C ASN A 160 -13.83 -4.39 16.22
N GLN A 161 -14.49 -5.41 16.78
CA GLN A 161 -14.07 -6.81 16.61
C GLN A 161 -14.48 -7.41 15.26
N ASN A 162 -15.54 -6.90 14.62
CA ASN A 162 -16.11 -7.46 13.40
C ASN A 162 -15.81 -6.60 12.18
N LEU A 163 -14.53 -6.24 12.04
CA LEU A 163 -14.09 -5.32 11.01
C LEU A 163 -14.00 -6.04 9.65
N LYS A 164 -14.75 -5.54 8.67
CA LYS A 164 -14.79 -6.04 7.30
C LYS A 164 -14.40 -4.94 6.32
N HIS A 165 -13.98 -5.33 5.13
CA HIS A 165 -13.78 -4.38 4.03
C HIS A 165 -15.11 -3.67 3.69
N GLY A 166 -15.02 -2.45 3.17
CA GLY A 166 -16.18 -1.70 2.70
C GLY A 166 -16.59 -2.08 1.27
N LYS A 167 -17.59 -1.34 0.77
CA LYS A 167 -18.07 -1.39 -0.62
C LYS A 167 -17.95 0.01 -1.23
N PRO A 168 -16.84 0.31 -1.94
CA PRO A 168 -16.58 1.66 -2.48
C PRO A 168 -17.46 2.01 -3.68
N VAL A 169 -17.97 1.00 -4.37
CA VAL A 169 -18.87 1.16 -5.51
C VAL A 169 -20.28 0.71 -5.08
N ASN A 170 -21.29 1.51 -5.38
CA ASN A 170 -22.68 1.09 -5.25
C ASN A 170 -23.00 0.12 -6.40
N SER A 171 -22.65 -1.16 -6.26
CA SER A 171 -23.15 -2.22 -7.15
C SER A 171 -24.43 -2.82 -6.56
N SER A 172 -25.39 -3.10 -7.43
CA SER A 172 -26.72 -3.61 -7.06
C SER A 172 -26.76 -5.14 -6.82
N ASP A 173 -25.59 -5.78 -6.82
CA ASP A 173 -25.44 -7.24 -6.74
C ASP A 173 -25.30 -7.75 -5.29
#